data_AF-A0A803K161-F1
#
_entry.id   AF-A0A803K161-F1
#
_cell.length_a   1.000
_cell.length_b   1.000
_cell.length_c   1.000
_cell.angle_alpha   90.00
_cell.angle_beta   90.00
_cell.angle_gamma   90.00
#
_symmetry.space_group_name_H-M   'P 1'
#
loop_
_entity.id
_entity.type
_entity.pdbx_description
1 polymer ?
#
loop_
_entity_poly.entity_id
_entity_poly.type
_entity_poly.pdbx_seq_one_letter_code
_entity_poly.pdbx_strand_id
1 'polypeptide(L)'
;MKEPGYCDYTVTEYMNTEGSSLSIAITFSKNEEETYRLCSEGNGNVGLMKGKLPETIEGTECSFLFFKNDFAVGDDSYSFQCADGHGKYLSYDKHNQAILKDAPDVKTDETCKMTVTLIITGEFT
;
A
#
# COMPACT_ATOMS: atom_id res chain seq x y z
N MET A 1 27.90 3.25 0.58
CA MET A 1 27.06 2.61 -0.46
C MET A 1 25.69 2.39 0.16
N LYS A 2 24.62 3.03 -0.36
CA LYS A 2 23.25 2.72 0.09
C LYS A 2 22.99 1.25 -0.25
N GLU A 3 22.59 0.45 0.74
CA GLU A 3 22.15 -0.92 0.49
C GLU A 3 21.01 -0.89 -0.54
N PRO A 4 21.05 -1.76 -1.58
CA PRO A 4 20.07 -1.76 -2.67
C PRO A 4 18.74 -2.43 -2.26
N GLY A 5 18.21 -2.08 -1.09
CA GLY A 5 17.04 -2.76 -0.47
C GLY A 5 15.90 -1.86 -0.03
N TYR A 6 16.10 -0.55 0.06
CA TYR A 6 15.02 0.41 0.36
C TYR A 6 14.89 1.36 -0.83
N CYS A 7 13.95 1.08 -1.73
CA CYS A 7 13.41 2.16 -2.55
C CYS A 7 12.60 3.05 -1.61
N ASP A 8 13.00 4.31 -1.49
CA ASP A 8 12.19 5.32 -0.83
C ASP A 8 10.79 5.27 -1.45
N TYR A 9 9.78 4.97 -0.62
CA TYR A 9 8.39 4.87 -1.05
C TYR A 9 7.61 6.07 -0.52
N THR A 10 6.57 6.45 -1.25
CA THR A 10 5.62 7.48 -0.82
C THR A 10 4.25 6.83 -0.66
N VAL A 11 3.63 7.05 0.50
CA VAL A 11 2.22 6.73 0.75
C VAL A 11 1.41 7.99 0.55
N THR A 12 0.49 7.96 -0.40
CA THR A 12 -0.46 9.06 -0.66
C THR A 12 -1.83 8.64 -0.20
N GLU A 13 -2.43 9.42 0.69
CA GLU A 13 -3.78 9.19 1.19
C GLU A 13 -4.80 9.86 0.25
N TYR A 14 -5.83 9.11 -0.12
CA TYR A 14 -6.98 9.57 -0.89
C TYR A 14 -8.20 9.59 0.02
N MET A 15 -8.84 10.75 0.10
CA MET A 15 -10.11 10.88 0.79
C MET A 15 -11.22 10.34 -0.10
N ASN A 16 -11.80 9.22 0.32
CA ASN A 16 -13.00 8.67 -0.32
C ASN A 16 -14.23 9.55 0.01
N THR A 17 -15.37 9.26 -0.63
CA THR A 17 -16.65 9.90 -0.31
C THR A 17 -17.00 9.76 1.18
N GLU A 18 -17.68 10.76 1.74
CA GLU A 18 -17.98 10.88 3.18
C GLU A 18 -18.46 9.56 3.81
N GLY A 19 -17.83 9.15 4.92
CA GLY A 19 -18.16 7.93 5.65
C GLY A 19 -17.43 6.65 5.19
N SER A 20 -16.54 6.74 4.19
CA SER A 20 -15.76 5.58 3.69
C SER A 20 -14.39 5.48 4.37
N SER A 21 -13.80 4.28 4.41
CA SER A 21 -12.41 4.08 4.84
C SER A 21 -11.45 4.94 4.02
N LEU A 22 -10.29 5.30 4.59
CA LEU A 22 -9.26 6.02 3.85
C LEU A 22 -8.63 5.08 2.79
N SER A 23 -8.42 5.59 1.57
CA SER A 23 -7.66 4.86 0.56
C SER A 23 -6.21 5.34 0.57
N ILE A 24 -5.27 4.45 0.29
CA ILE A 24 -3.88 4.81 0.06
C ILE A 24 -3.38 4.30 -1.28
N ALA A 25 -2.41 5.00 -1.85
CA ALA A 25 -1.57 4.50 -2.93
C ALA A 25 -0.11 4.48 -2.48
N ILE A 26 0.62 3.43 -2.83
CA ILE A 26 2.04 3.29 -2.54
C ILE A 26 2.81 3.47 -3.84
N THR A 27 3.76 4.40 -3.86
CA THR A 27 4.58 4.69 -5.03
C THR A 27 6.06 4.62 -4.74
N PHE A 28 6.83 4.32 -5.77
CA PHE A 28 8.28 4.25 -5.75
C PHE A 28 8.82 5.17 -6.85
N SER A 29 9.65 6.13 -6.46
CA SER A 29 10.31 7.03 -7.41
C SER A 29 11.72 6.53 -7.66
N LYS A 30 12.03 6.22 -8.92
CA LYS A 30 13.39 5.81 -9.32
C LYS A 30 14.24 7.02 -9.71
N ASN A 31 13.61 8.05 -10.29
CA ASN A 31 14.17 9.37 -10.60
C ASN A 31 13.01 10.37 -10.78
N GLU A 32 13.29 11.60 -11.22
CA GLU A 32 12.28 12.67 -11.43
C GLU A 32 11.20 12.31 -12.48
N GLU A 33 11.49 11.36 -13.37
CA GLU A 33 10.64 10.99 -14.52
C GLU A 33 9.93 9.64 -14.35
N GLU A 34 10.48 8.75 -13.52
CA GLU A 34 10.00 7.37 -13.36
C GLU A 34 9.41 7.13 -11.97
N THR A 35 8.07 7.21 -11.91
CA THR A 35 7.27 6.75 -10.77
C THR A 35 6.59 5.43 -11.09
N TYR A 36 6.63 4.50 -10.15
CA TYR A 36 5.93 3.23 -10.20
C TYR A 36 4.92 3.18 -9.06
N ARG A 37 3.74 2.61 -9.31
CA ARG A 37 2.67 2.40 -8.33
C ARG A 37 2.61 0.92 -7.99
N LEU A 38 2.50 0.59 -6.71
CA LEU A 38 2.14 -0.77 -6.30
C LEU A 38 0.71 -1.05 -6.74
N CYS A 39 0.46 -2.19 -7.37
CA CYS A 39 -0.88 -2.56 -7.82
C CYS A 39 -1.15 -4.07 -7.72
N SER A 40 -2.42 -4.45 -7.71
CA SER A 40 -2.86 -5.82 -7.96
C SER A 40 -2.68 -6.18 -9.43
N GLU A 41 -2.17 -7.39 -9.68
CA GLU A 41 -2.17 -8.01 -11.01
C GLU A 41 -3.45 -8.82 -11.28
N GLY A 42 -4.42 -8.84 -10.35
CA GLY A 42 -5.68 -9.59 -10.46
C GLY A 42 -5.55 -11.11 -10.27
N ASN A 43 -4.34 -11.63 -10.14
CA ASN A 43 -4.03 -13.06 -9.96
C ASN A 43 -3.61 -13.41 -8.51
N GLY A 44 -3.72 -12.47 -7.57
CA GLY A 44 -3.19 -12.60 -6.20
C GLY A 44 -1.75 -12.15 -6.03
N ASN A 45 -1.09 -11.68 -7.08
CA ASN A 45 0.22 -11.05 -6.98
C ASN A 45 0.10 -9.53 -6.92
N VAL A 46 1.11 -8.91 -6.32
CA VAL A 46 1.38 -7.49 -6.48
C VAL A 46 2.34 -7.28 -7.64
N GLY A 47 2.14 -6.19 -8.37
CA GLY A 47 3.00 -5.74 -9.45
C GLY A 47 3.33 -4.26 -9.30
N LEU A 48 4.14 -3.76 -10.24
CA LEU A 48 4.49 -2.35 -10.36
C LEU A 48 3.96 -1.78 -11.68
N MET A 49 3.05 -0.82 -11.60
CA MET A 49 2.54 -0.11 -12.76
C MET A 49 3.28 1.22 -12.93
N LYS A 50 3.89 1.46 -14.09
CA LYS A 50 4.56 2.74 -14.39
C LYS A 50 3.53 3.86 -14.58
N GLY A 51 3.73 4.98 -13.89
CA GLY A 51 2.93 6.20 -14.05
C GLY A 51 2.76 6.99 -12.76
N LYS A 52 2.56 8.32 -12.89
CA LYS A 52 2.21 9.22 -11.77
C LYS A 52 0.79 8.99 -11.28
N LEU A 53 0.54 9.13 -9.99
CA LEU A 53 -0.81 9.00 -9.45
C LEU A 53 -1.79 10.00 -10.08
N PRO A 54 -3.03 9.59 -10.42
CA PRO A 54 -4.05 10.53 -10.88
C PRO A 54 -4.54 11.41 -9.73
N GLU A 55 -4.90 12.66 -10.02
CA GLU A 55 -5.45 13.60 -9.04
C GLU A 55 -6.84 13.20 -8.56
N THR A 56 -7.64 12.61 -9.45
CA THR A 56 -8.99 12.13 -9.17
C THR A 56 -9.14 10.71 -9.68
N ILE A 57 -9.81 9.87 -8.89
CA ILE A 57 -10.09 8.48 -9.21
C ILE A 57 -11.61 8.32 -9.18
N GLU A 58 -12.17 7.82 -10.27
CA GLU A 58 -13.59 7.55 -10.39
C GLU A 58 -13.86 6.05 -10.21
N GLY A 59 -15.02 5.72 -9.64
CA GLY A 59 -15.44 4.34 -9.40
C GLY A 59 -15.10 3.81 -8.01
N THR A 60 -15.53 2.58 -7.76
CA THR A 60 -15.37 1.88 -6.47
C THR A 60 -14.22 0.89 -6.47
N GLU A 61 -13.65 0.60 -7.65
CA GLU A 61 -12.60 -0.38 -7.84
C GLU A 61 -11.37 0.25 -8.50
N CYS A 62 -10.19 0.00 -7.93
CA CYS A 62 -8.92 0.52 -8.42
C CYS A 62 -7.76 -0.38 -8.00
N SER A 63 -7.03 -0.94 -8.97
CA SER A 63 -5.99 -1.94 -8.70
C SER A 63 -4.76 -1.40 -7.98
N PHE A 64 -4.53 -0.09 -7.94
CA PHE A 64 -3.40 0.54 -7.25
C PHE A 64 -3.78 1.25 -5.95
N LEU A 65 -5.05 1.14 -5.53
CA LEU A 65 -5.51 1.64 -4.24
C LEU A 65 -5.67 0.51 -3.23
N PHE A 66 -5.46 0.87 -1.96
CA PHE A 66 -5.71 0.00 -0.83
C PHE A 66 -6.53 0.73 0.23
N PHE A 67 -7.59 0.12 0.72
CA PHE A 67 -8.30 0.61 1.90
C PHE A 67 -7.43 0.39 3.13
N LYS A 68 -7.07 1.49 3.80
CA LYS A 68 -6.33 1.50 5.07
C LYS A 68 -7.31 1.35 6.22
N ASN A 69 -7.15 0.28 6.98
CA ASN A 69 -7.95 -0.01 8.17
C ASN A 69 -7.03 -0.34 9.34
N ASP A 70 -7.45 -0.01 10.56
CA ASP A 70 -6.72 -0.40 11.77
C ASP A 70 -6.63 -1.92 11.87
N PHE A 71 -5.42 -2.44 12.09
CA PHE A 71 -5.20 -3.87 12.27
C PHE A 71 -5.69 -4.33 13.66
N ALA A 72 -5.26 -3.62 14.70
CA ALA A 72 -5.67 -3.86 16.08
C ALA A 72 -6.03 -2.54 16.77
N VAL A 73 -7.06 -2.57 17.63
CA VAL A 73 -7.51 -1.38 18.36
C VAL A 73 -6.42 -0.91 19.31
N GLY A 74 -6.01 0.36 19.18
CA GLY A 74 -5.02 0.99 20.04
C GLY A 74 -3.56 0.69 19.69
N ASP A 75 -3.30 0.02 18.57
CA ASP A 75 -1.97 -0.16 17.99
C ASP A 75 -1.81 0.73 16.73
N ASP A 76 -0.62 1.26 16.48
CA ASP A 76 -0.32 2.06 15.27
C ASP A 76 0.04 1.13 14.10
N SER A 77 -0.87 0.19 13.83
CA SER A 77 -0.73 -0.82 12.80
C SER A 77 -1.98 -0.94 11.95
N TYR A 78 -1.76 -1.25 10.68
CA TYR A 78 -2.77 -1.20 9.64
C TYR A 78 -2.85 -2.52 8.88
N SER A 79 -4.02 -2.76 8.32
CA SER A 79 -4.24 -3.71 7.24
C SER A 79 -4.59 -2.94 5.97
N PHE A 80 -4.07 -3.41 4.84
CA PHE A 80 -4.30 -2.78 3.53
C PHE A 80 -5.05 -3.75 2.63
N GLN A 81 -6.37 -3.54 2.51
CA GLN A 81 -7.20 -4.33 1.60
C GLN A 81 -7.12 -3.72 0.20
N CYS A 82 -6.78 -4.50 -0.83
CA CYS A 82 -6.76 -4.01 -2.20
C CYS A 82 -8.17 -3.61 -2.65
N ALA A 83 -8.28 -2.45 -3.30
CA ALA A 83 -9.53 -1.93 -3.83
C ALA A 83 -9.84 -2.49 -5.22
N ASP A 84 -9.28 -3.64 -5.63
CA ASP A 84 -9.48 -4.25 -6.95
C ASP A 84 -10.78 -5.07 -7.08
N GLY A 85 -11.64 -5.06 -6.06
CA GLY A 85 -12.89 -5.83 -6.02
C GLY A 85 -12.72 -7.30 -5.60
N HIS A 86 -11.49 -7.79 -5.39
CA HIS A 86 -11.25 -9.18 -5.01
C HIS A 86 -11.12 -9.40 -3.49
N GLY A 87 -11.10 -8.32 -2.70
CA GLY A 87 -11.13 -8.39 -1.23
C GLY A 87 -9.83 -8.90 -0.59
N LYS A 88 -8.74 -8.99 -1.35
CA LYS A 88 -7.44 -9.50 -0.87
C LYS A 88 -6.66 -8.43 -0.11
N TYR A 89 -5.75 -8.87 0.76
CA TYR A 89 -4.94 -8.00 1.61
C TYR A 89 -3.47 -8.04 1.21
N LEU A 90 -2.81 -6.89 1.29
CA LEU A 90 -1.36 -6.80 1.20
C LEU A 90 -0.73 -7.57 2.36
N SER A 91 0.19 -8.46 2.03
CA SER A 91 0.85 -9.34 2.99
C SER A 91 2.26 -9.67 2.55
N TYR A 92 3.04 -10.33 3.41
CA TYR A 92 4.34 -10.90 3.06
C TYR A 92 4.29 -12.43 3.08
N ASP A 93 4.90 -13.05 2.08
CA ASP A 93 5.09 -14.49 2.06
C ASP A 93 6.26 -14.95 2.96
N LYS A 94 6.53 -16.27 2.99
CA LYS A 94 7.63 -16.85 3.77
C LYS A 94 9.04 -16.41 3.32
N HIS A 95 9.15 -15.76 2.17
CA HIS A 95 10.38 -15.20 1.63
C HIS A 95 10.45 -13.67 1.79
N ASN A 96 9.55 -13.08 2.58
CA ASN A 96 9.39 -11.64 2.77
C ASN A 96 9.08 -10.89 1.46
N GLN A 97 8.42 -11.53 0.51
CA GLN A 97 7.94 -10.88 -0.71
C GLN A 97 6.52 -10.39 -0.50
N ALA A 98 6.25 -9.16 -0.93
CA ALA A 98 4.89 -8.61 -0.90
C ALA A 98 3.98 -9.42 -1.84
N ILE A 99 2.77 -9.74 -1.39
CA ILE A 99 1.75 -10.50 -2.12
C ILE A 99 0.34 -9.98 -1.79
N LEU A 100 -0.67 -10.44 -2.54
CA LEU A 100 -2.08 -10.29 -2.16
C LEU A 100 -2.68 -11.64 -1.78
N LYS A 101 -3.25 -11.74 -0.58
CA LYS A 101 -3.85 -12.99 -0.12
C LYS A 101 -5.23 -12.80 0.48
N ASP A 102 -5.97 -13.90 0.49
CA ASP A 102 -7.21 -14.00 1.24
C ASP A 102 -6.88 -14.06 2.75
N ALA A 103 -7.56 -13.24 3.55
CA ALA A 103 -7.40 -13.20 5.00
C ALA A 103 -8.78 -13.12 5.66
N PRO A 104 -9.48 -14.26 5.86
CA PRO A 104 -10.84 -14.29 6.41
C PRO A 104 -10.96 -13.64 7.80
N ASP A 105 -9.89 -13.69 8.58
CA ASP A 105 -9.73 -12.96 9.84
C ASP A 105 -8.41 -12.18 9.82
N VAL A 106 -8.39 -11.07 9.06
CA VAL A 106 -7.17 -10.26 8.89
C VAL A 106 -6.56 -9.81 10.20
N LYS A 107 -7.38 -9.61 11.26
CA LYS A 107 -6.92 -9.09 12.55
C LYS A 107 -6.07 -10.06 13.36
N THR A 108 -6.08 -11.35 13.00
CA THR A 108 -5.24 -12.37 13.62
C THR A 108 -4.09 -12.83 12.73
N ASP A 109 -4.04 -12.33 11.50
CA ASP A 109 -3.01 -12.67 10.52
C ASP A 109 -1.89 -11.64 10.53
N GLU A 110 -0.89 -11.86 11.38
CA GLU A 110 0.25 -10.95 11.57
C GLU A 110 1.03 -10.68 10.28
N THR A 111 0.94 -11.53 9.25
CA THR A 111 1.60 -11.25 7.97
C THR A 111 0.89 -10.18 7.14
N CYS A 112 -0.33 -9.78 7.52
CA CYS A 112 -1.07 -8.64 6.99
C CYS A 112 -0.89 -7.38 7.83
N LYS A 113 -0.19 -7.46 8.97
CA LYS A 113 0.07 -6.34 9.85
C LYS A 113 1.16 -5.45 9.27
N MET A 114 0.84 -4.18 9.08
CA MET A 114 1.73 -3.20 8.46
C MET A 114 1.90 -1.98 9.36
N THR A 115 3.11 -1.44 9.40
CA THR A 115 3.42 -0.17 10.06
C THR A 115 3.92 0.83 9.03
N VAL A 116 3.44 2.07 9.07
CA VAL A 116 3.89 3.14 8.17
C VAL A 116 4.72 4.12 8.99
N THR A 117 6.03 4.16 8.76
CA THR A 117 6.93 5.07 9.47
C THR A 117 7.31 6.24 8.58
N LEU A 118 6.97 7.45 9.00
CA LEU A 118 7.43 8.67 8.34
C LEU A 118 8.91 8.89 8.65
N ILE A 119 9.76 8.77 7.63
CA ILE A 119 11.16 9.18 7.74
C ILE A 119 11.24 10.67 7.41
N ILE A 120 11.34 11.52 8.43
CA ILE A 120 11.65 12.94 8.23
C ILE A 120 13.17 13.02 8.02
N THR A 121 13.61 13.14 6.76
CA THR A 121 15.00 13.51 6.46
C THR A 121 15.17 15.00 6.73
N GLY A 122 15.50 15.36 7.97
CA GLY A 122 15.94 16.71 8.31
C GLY A 122 17.36 16.95 7.82
N GLU A 123 17.61 18.10 7.19
CA GLU A 123 18.97 18.62 7.03
C GLU A 123 19.50 18.96 8.44
N PHE A 124 20.52 18.22 8.90
CA PHE A 124 21.36 18.71 9.99
C PHE A 124 22.25 19.80 9.40
N THR A 125 21.94 21.06 9.71
CA THR A 125 22.86 22.20 9.51
C THR A 125 24.09 22.09 10.39
#